data_AF-A0AA43JVB8-F1
#
_entry.id   AF-A0AA43JVB8-F1
#
_cell.length_a   1.000
_cell.length_b   1.000
_cell.length_c   1.000
_cell.angle_alpha   90.00
_cell.angle_beta   90.00
_cell.angle_gamma   90.00
#
_symmetry.space_group_name_H-M   'P 1'
#
loop_
_entity.id
_entity.type
_entity.pdbx_description
1 polymer ?
#
loop_
_entity_poly.entity_id
_entity_poly.type
_entity_poly.pdbx_seq_one_letter_code
_entity_poly.pdbx_strand_id
1 'polypeptide(L)'
;MAHEDRGRAMAASLVRTARSAGVDADGLSLLASAHALAMEPRVARLEDDHHPHYLHPGRTALILLRDAEITDATLLAAGTLVESEVVDLRAESDVIRKRIGSALADTVGGVPLPKACAAGASGEERGLVEVLVTAERGVLLVALAERLDQYRHAHLWATESRAKELLVEGAEVYGPVCERSHPRLAARMRHWERTFRRRLERGWVNSAVSDVS
;
A
#
# COMPACT_ATOMS: atom_id res chain seq x y z
N MET A 1 20.26 -24.04 8.15
CA MET A 1 19.72 -22.79 8.73
C MET A 1 18.30 -22.67 8.23
N ALA A 2 17.31 -22.66 9.13
CA ALA A 2 15.92 -22.51 8.71
C ALA A 2 15.78 -21.14 8.04
N HIS A 3 15.30 -21.11 6.79
CA HIS A 3 14.96 -19.87 6.12
C HIS A 3 13.89 -19.18 6.97
N GLU A 4 14.22 -18.05 7.58
CA GLU A 4 13.26 -17.27 8.33
C GLU A 4 12.28 -16.70 7.30
N ASP A 5 11.06 -17.26 7.27
CA ASP A 5 9.95 -16.78 6.43
C ASP A 5 9.89 -15.25 6.47
N ARG A 6 10.13 -14.61 5.32
CA ARG A 6 10.23 -13.15 5.22
C ARG A 6 8.97 -12.45 5.74
N GLY A 7 7.82 -13.13 5.69
CA GLY A 7 6.56 -12.65 6.24
C GLY A 7 6.60 -12.54 7.77
N ARG A 8 7.16 -13.54 8.45
CA ARG A 8 7.37 -13.50 9.91
C ARG A 8 8.39 -12.44 10.31
N ALA A 9 9.49 -12.34 9.57
CA ALA A 9 10.50 -11.30 9.82
C ALA A 9 9.91 -9.89 9.65
N MET A 10 9.07 -9.68 8.62
CA MET A 10 8.33 -8.43 8.41
C MET A 10 7.36 -8.14 9.55
N ALA A 11 6.54 -9.11 9.97
CA ALA A 11 5.60 -8.94 11.08
C ALA A 11 6.33 -8.55 12.38
N ALA A 12 7.44 -9.21 12.69
CA ALA A 12 8.25 -8.89 13.85
C ALA A 12 8.87 -7.48 13.76
N SER A 13 9.35 -7.09 12.58
CA SER A 13 9.87 -5.73 12.34
C SER A 13 8.77 -4.67 12.51
N LEU A 14 7.57 -4.93 11.98
CA LEU A 14 6.42 -4.04 12.07
C LEU A 14 6.02 -3.80 13.54
N VAL A 15 5.80 -4.88 14.30
CA VAL A 15 5.43 -4.81 15.73
C VAL A 15 6.52 -4.11 16.55
N ARG A 16 7.80 -4.42 16.32
CA ARG A 16 8.90 -3.74 17.02
C ARG A 16 8.92 -2.24 16.71
N THR A 17 8.79 -1.87 15.44
CA THR A 17 8.83 -0.45 15.06
C THR A 17 7.62 0.30 15.62
N ALA A 18 6.42 -0.28 15.56
CA ALA A 18 5.21 0.31 16.12
C ALA A 18 5.29 0.48 17.65
N ARG A 19 5.83 -0.53 18.36
CA ARG A 19 6.07 -0.44 19.80
C ARG A 19 7.03 0.69 20.15
N SER A 20 8.14 0.81 19.41
CA SER A 20 9.10 1.90 19.60
C SER A 20 8.51 3.28 19.31
N ALA A 21 7.47 3.36 18.48
CA ALA A 21 6.74 4.59 18.19
C ALA A 21 5.61 4.89 19.21
N GLY A 22 5.38 4.02 20.21
CA GLY A 22 4.41 4.25 21.28
C GLY A 22 3.02 3.66 21.05
N VAL A 23 2.84 2.77 20.06
CA VAL A 23 1.58 2.02 19.91
C VAL A 23 1.39 1.07 21.10
N ASP A 24 0.21 1.11 21.72
CA ASP A 24 -0.13 0.31 22.89
C ASP A 24 -0.34 -1.19 22.58
N ALA A 25 -0.52 -2.01 23.61
CA ALA A 25 -0.59 -3.46 23.46
C ALA A 25 -1.78 -3.93 22.60
N ASP A 26 -2.93 -3.27 22.74
CA ASP A 26 -4.14 -3.60 21.97
C ASP A 26 -3.97 -3.21 20.50
N GLY A 27 -3.40 -2.04 20.25
CA GLY A 27 -3.06 -1.56 18.91
C GLY A 27 -2.00 -2.43 18.22
N LEU A 28 -0.99 -2.91 18.97
CA LEU A 28 -0.01 -3.87 18.44
C LEU A 28 -0.66 -5.21 18.07
N SER A 29 -1.63 -5.67 18.88
CA SER A 29 -2.38 -6.90 18.62
C SER A 29 -3.28 -6.77 17.39
N LEU A 30 -3.93 -5.61 17.23
CA LEU A 30 -4.73 -5.28 16.05
C LEU A 30 -3.86 -5.28 14.78
N LEU A 31 -2.72 -4.58 14.83
CA LEU A 31 -1.80 -4.48 13.70
C LEU A 31 -1.24 -5.86 13.29
N ALA A 32 -0.85 -6.69 14.27
CA ALA A 32 -0.38 -8.05 14.01
C ALA A 32 -1.46 -8.93 13.36
N SER A 33 -2.71 -8.82 13.83
CA SER A 33 -3.85 -9.58 13.31
C SER A 33 -4.21 -9.17 11.88
N ALA A 34 -4.22 -7.87 11.60
CA ALA A 34 -4.47 -7.33 10.26
C ALA A 34 -3.37 -7.73 9.27
N HIS A 35 -2.11 -7.62 9.67
CA HIS A 35 -0.99 -8.07 8.84
C HIS A 35 -1.06 -9.58 8.57
N ALA A 36 -1.35 -10.40 9.58
CA ALA A 36 -1.49 -11.84 9.40
C ALA A 36 -2.60 -12.17 8.39
N LEU A 37 -3.76 -11.51 8.50
CA LEU A 37 -4.86 -11.67 7.55
C LEU A 37 -4.46 -11.26 6.13
N ALA A 38 -3.73 -10.15 5.96
CA ALA A 38 -3.25 -9.69 4.66
C ALA A 38 -2.22 -10.63 4.00
N MET A 39 -1.52 -11.44 4.81
CA MET A 39 -0.54 -12.42 4.33
C MET A 39 -1.17 -13.73 3.87
N GLU A 40 -2.36 -14.10 4.34
CA GLU A 40 -3.03 -15.36 3.96
C GLU A 40 -3.16 -15.57 2.44
N PRO A 41 -3.72 -14.62 1.65
CA PRO A 41 -3.82 -14.81 0.21
C PRO A 41 -2.44 -14.85 -0.48
N ARG A 42 -1.42 -14.23 0.11
CA ARG A 42 -0.05 -14.23 -0.41
C ARG A 42 0.62 -15.57 -0.23
N VAL A 43 0.53 -16.14 0.98
CA VAL A 43 1.04 -17.48 1.28
C VAL A 43 0.33 -18.55 0.43
N ALA A 44 -0.96 -18.37 0.15
CA ALA A 44 -1.73 -19.32 -0.63
C ALA A 44 -1.48 -19.24 -2.15
N ARG A 45 -1.13 -18.06 -2.69
CA ARG A 45 -1.13 -17.81 -4.14
C ARG A 45 0.23 -17.48 -4.74
N LEU A 46 1.19 -17.02 -3.94
CA LEU A 46 2.54 -16.67 -4.42
C LEU A 46 3.47 -17.86 -4.27
N GLU A 47 4.30 -18.10 -5.29
CA GLU A 47 5.20 -19.25 -5.35
C GLU A 47 6.32 -19.19 -4.32
N ASP A 48 6.84 -17.98 -4.03
CA ASP A 48 7.87 -17.76 -3.02
C ASP A 48 7.74 -16.41 -2.28
N ASP A 49 8.56 -16.24 -1.24
CA ASP A 49 8.59 -15.06 -0.39
C ASP A 49 9.47 -13.91 -0.92
N HIS A 50 10.08 -14.10 -2.10
CA HIS A 50 10.83 -13.11 -2.87
C HIS A 50 9.95 -12.38 -3.88
N HIS A 51 8.75 -12.89 -4.15
CA HIS A 51 7.77 -12.25 -5.03
C HIS A 51 7.55 -10.76 -4.65
N PRO A 52 7.52 -9.83 -5.63
CA PRO A 52 7.48 -8.38 -5.35
C PRO A 52 6.34 -7.92 -4.43
N HIS A 53 5.20 -8.60 -4.53
CA HIS A 53 3.98 -8.31 -3.77
C HIS A 53 3.93 -9.01 -2.40
N TYR A 54 4.85 -9.92 -2.09
CA TYR A 54 4.78 -10.74 -0.87
C TYR A 54 4.86 -9.89 0.39
N LEU A 55 5.80 -8.93 0.46
CA LEU A 55 5.99 -8.10 1.66
C LEU A 55 5.18 -6.79 1.65
N HIS A 56 4.34 -6.56 0.64
CA HIS A 56 3.61 -5.32 0.45
C HIS A 56 2.81 -4.83 1.69
N PRO A 57 1.99 -5.66 2.38
CA PRO A 57 1.21 -5.24 3.54
C PRO A 57 2.03 -4.55 4.63
N GLY A 58 3.14 -5.19 5.01
CA GLY A 58 4.03 -4.65 6.03
C GLY A 58 4.76 -3.39 5.58
N ARG A 59 5.12 -3.28 4.29
CA ARG A 59 5.79 -2.08 3.76
C ARG A 59 4.87 -0.86 3.77
N THR A 60 3.61 -1.00 3.38
CA THR A 60 2.63 0.11 3.43
C THR A 60 2.45 0.62 4.86
N ALA A 61 2.28 -0.28 5.84
CA ALA A 61 2.19 0.12 7.25
C ALA A 61 3.48 0.76 7.78
N LEU A 62 4.66 0.32 7.33
CA LEU A 62 5.92 0.96 7.69
C LEU A 62 6.08 2.36 7.09
N ILE A 63 5.51 2.63 5.92
CA ILE A 63 5.46 3.99 5.34
C ILE A 63 4.58 4.89 6.20
N LEU A 64 3.40 4.43 6.60
CA LEU A 64 2.53 5.18 7.52
C LEU A 64 3.25 5.52 8.82
N LEU A 65 3.91 4.53 9.42
CA LEU A 65 4.61 4.69 10.68
C LEU A 65 5.84 5.60 10.57
N ARG A 66 6.67 5.43 9.53
CA ARG A 66 7.99 6.09 9.44
C ARG A 66 7.95 7.39 8.67
N ASP A 67 7.12 7.50 7.65
CA ASP A 67 7.09 8.65 6.74
C ASP A 67 5.88 9.55 6.95
N ALA A 68 4.74 9.01 7.42
CA ALA A 68 3.59 9.79 7.83
C ALA A 68 3.48 9.98 9.36
N GLU A 69 4.36 9.32 10.13
CA GLU A 69 4.43 9.44 11.60
C GLU A 69 3.10 9.10 12.30
N ILE A 70 2.33 8.18 11.70
CA ILE A 70 1.05 7.72 12.23
C ILE A 70 1.26 6.61 13.25
N THR A 71 0.71 6.80 14.45
CA THR A 71 0.68 5.79 15.53
C THR A 71 -0.73 5.26 15.81
N ASP A 72 -1.75 5.74 15.08
CA ASP A 72 -3.10 5.20 15.17
C ASP A 72 -3.13 3.75 14.66
N ALA A 73 -3.47 2.82 15.54
CA ALA A 73 -3.43 1.40 15.24
C ALA A 73 -4.45 0.97 14.17
N THR A 74 -5.59 1.64 14.08
CA THR A 74 -6.62 1.36 13.07
C THR A 74 -6.11 1.75 11.68
N LEU A 75 -5.48 2.92 11.55
CA LEU A 75 -4.88 3.36 10.28
C LEU A 75 -3.69 2.50 9.87
N LEU A 76 -2.82 2.12 10.82
CA LEU A 76 -1.71 1.20 10.55
C LEU A 76 -2.22 -0.17 10.08
N ALA A 77 -3.24 -0.71 10.75
CA ALA A 77 -3.88 -1.97 10.37
C ALA A 77 -4.55 -1.86 9.00
N ALA A 78 -5.24 -0.75 8.71
CA ALA A 78 -5.86 -0.50 7.42
C ALA A 78 -4.80 -0.49 6.30
N GLY A 79 -3.66 0.16 6.54
CA GLY A 79 -2.53 0.15 5.61
C GLY A 79 -1.98 -1.24 5.30
N THR A 80 -2.13 -2.23 6.19
CA THR A 80 -1.76 -3.63 5.87
C THR A 80 -2.78 -4.34 4.99
N LEU A 81 -4.06 -3.94 5.04
CA LEU A 81 -5.17 -4.65 4.40
C LEU A 81 -5.53 -4.08 3.03
N VAL A 82 -5.14 -2.83 2.75
CA VAL A 82 -5.32 -2.22 1.44
C VAL A 82 -4.41 -2.90 0.41
N GLU A 83 -4.98 -3.22 -0.74
CA GLU A 83 -4.27 -3.79 -1.88
C GLU A 83 -4.86 -3.17 -3.15
N SER A 84 -4.09 -2.31 -3.82
CA SER A 84 -4.59 -1.49 -4.92
C SER A 84 -4.24 -2.00 -6.32
N GLU A 85 -3.26 -2.90 -6.44
CA GLU A 85 -2.77 -3.35 -7.75
C GLU A 85 -3.22 -4.78 -8.07
N VAL A 86 -3.17 -5.71 -7.11
CA VAL A 86 -3.44 -7.14 -7.32
C VAL A 86 -4.68 -7.59 -6.56
N VAL A 87 -5.85 -7.53 -7.22
CA VAL A 87 -7.16 -7.82 -6.60
C VAL A 87 -7.19 -9.17 -5.90
N ASP A 88 -6.59 -10.21 -6.50
CA ASP A 88 -6.56 -11.57 -5.93
C ASP A 88 -5.72 -11.68 -4.65
N LEU A 89 -4.93 -10.67 -4.29
CA LEU A 89 -4.18 -10.63 -3.04
C LEU A 89 -4.85 -9.79 -1.94
N ARG A 90 -6.03 -9.22 -2.23
CA ARG A 90 -6.80 -8.44 -1.26
C ARG A 90 -7.50 -9.37 -0.26
N ALA A 91 -7.55 -8.96 1.00
CA ALA A 91 -8.38 -9.62 1.99
C ALA A 91 -9.86 -9.25 1.77
N GLU A 92 -10.75 -10.24 1.78
CA GLU A 92 -12.19 -10.03 1.58
C GLU A 92 -12.82 -9.21 2.72
N SER A 93 -13.68 -8.25 2.38
CA SER A 93 -14.29 -7.33 3.35
C SER A 93 -15.08 -8.06 4.44
N ASP A 94 -15.87 -9.07 4.06
CA ASP A 94 -16.64 -9.88 5.00
C ASP A 94 -15.74 -10.65 5.98
N VAL A 95 -14.56 -11.07 5.52
CA VAL A 95 -13.58 -11.76 6.35
C VAL A 95 -12.94 -10.78 7.35
N ILE A 96 -12.59 -9.56 6.92
CA ILE A 96 -12.08 -8.50 7.80
C ILE A 96 -13.14 -8.18 8.87
N ARG A 97 -14.39 -7.97 8.47
CA ARG A 97 -15.50 -7.64 9.38
C ARG A 97 -15.75 -8.74 10.40
N LYS A 98 -15.69 -10.02 9.99
CA LYS A 98 -15.88 -11.17 10.87
C LYS A 98 -14.72 -11.41 11.84
N ARG A 99 -13.47 -11.26 11.38
CA ARG A 99 -12.28 -11.67 12.14
C ARG A 99 -11.63 -10.54 12.94
N ILE A 100 -11.80 -9.30 12.49
CA ILE A 100 -11.18 -8.14 13.13
C ILE A 100 -12.26 -7.18 13.61
N GLY A 101 -13.18 -6.81 12.73
CA GLY A 101 -14.34 -6.00 13.11
C GLY A 101 -14.77 -4.99 12.05
N SER A 102 -16.00 -4.55 12.19
CA SER A 102 -16.68 -3.63 11.26
C SER A 102 -15.94 -2.31 11.08
N ALA A 103 -15.46 -1.69 12.16
CA ALA A 103 -14.81 -0.38 12.08
C ALA A 103 -13.57 -0.37 11.18
N LEU A 104 -12.74 -1.43 11.27
CA LEU A 104 -11.57 -1.57 10.41
C LEU A 104 -11.98 -1.91 8.96
N ALA A 105 -12.97 -2.80 8.78
CA ALA A 105 -13.48 -3.12 7.45
C ALA A 105 -14.03 -1.87 6.73
N ASP A 106 -14.76 -1.03 7.45
CA ASP A 106 -15.34 0.22 6.92
C ASP A 106 -14.23 1.24 6.61
N THR A 107 -13.19 1.31 7.45
CA THR A 107 -12.02 2.16 7.19
C THR A 107 -11.28 1.71 5.93
N VAL A 108 -11.01 0.41 5.77
CA VAL A 108 -10.35 -0.16 4.59
C VAL A 108 -11.20 0.06 3.33
N GLY A 109 -12.52 -0.15 3.42
CA GLY A 109 -13.46 0.08 2.33
C GLY A 109 -13.59 1.55 1.93
N GLY A 110 -13.31 2.48 2.84
CA GLY A 110 -13.30 3.92 2.59
C GLY A 110 -12.05 4.46 1.90
N VAL A 111 -10.97 3.65 1.79
CA VAL A 111 -9.71 4.10 1.17
C VAL A 111 -9.90 4.28 -0.34
N PRO A 112 -9.69 5.49 -0.90
CA PRO A 112 -9.86 5.72 -2.34
C PRO A 112 -8.77 5.01 -3.17
N LEU A 113 -9.19 4.16 -4.11
CA LEU A 113 -8.29 3.39 -4.98
C LEU A 113 -8.54 3.70 -6.48
N PRO A 114 -7.50 3.80 -7.33
CA PRO A 114 -7.66 4.22 -8.74
C PRO A 114 -8.64 3.36 -9.54
N LYS A 115 -8.52 2.03 -9.45
CA LYS A 115 -9.36 1.09 -10.19
C LYS A 115 -10.83 1.11 -9.73
N ALA A 116 -11.10 1.52 -8.49
CA ALA A 116 -12.47 1.63 -7.96
C ALA A 116 -13.16 2.93 -8.40
N CYS A 117 -12.41 4.03 -8.50
CA CYS A 117 -12.95 5.33 -8.96
C CYS A 117 -13.20 5.37 -10.48
N ALA A 118 -12.46 4.58 -11.28
CA ALA A 118 -12.66 4.50 -12.74
C ALA A 118 -13.88 3.64 -13.17
N ALA A 119 -14.50 2.91 -12.25
CA ALA A 119 -15.58 1.96 -12.54
C ALA A 119 -16.97 2.43 -12.06
N GLY A 120 -17.18 3.76 -11.94
CA GLY A 120 -18.28 4.43 -11.23
C GLY A 120 -19.59 3.64 -11.04
N ALA A 121 -19.92 3.32 -9.78
CA ALA A 121 -21.14 2.60 -9.39
C ALA A 121 -22.37 3.51 -9.13
N SER A 122 -22.22 4.83 -9.17
CA SER A 122 -23.25 5.80 -8.72
C SER A 122 -23.78 6.76 -9.78
N GLY A 123 -23.34 6.66 -11.04
CA GLY A 123 -23.77 7.57 -12.11
C GLY A 123 -23.23 9.01 -12.04
N GLU A 124 -22.70 9.45 -10.90
CA GLU A 124 -21.86 10.66 -10.76
C GLU A 124 -20.38 10.25 -10.67
N GLU A 125 -19.63 10.46 -11.75
CA GLU A 125 -18.21 10.14 -11.83
C GLU A 125 -17.39 11.24 -11.12
N ARG A 126 -17.11 11.06 -9.84
CA ARG A 126 -16.13 11.91 -9.13
C ARG A 126 -14.73 11.42 -9.46
N GLY A 127 -13.90 12.31 -10.00
CA GLY A 127 -12.51 12.00 -10.30
C GLY A 127 -11.75 11.60 -9.02
N LEU A 128 -10.76 10.70 -9.14
CA LEU A 128 -9.95 10.22 -8.01
C LEU A 128 -9.35 11.37 -7.16
N VAL A 129 -8.97 12.49 -7.80
CA VAL A 129 -8.50 13.70 -7.09
C VAL A 129 -9.56 14.23 -6.13
N GLU A 130 -10.81 14.38 -6.58
CA GLU A 130 -11.92 14.89 -5.75
C GLU A 130 -12.16 13.97 -4.55
N VAL A 131 -12.19 12.66 -4.78
CA VAL A 131 -12.39 11.67 -3.71
C VAL A 131 -11.24 11.69 -2.70
N LEU A 132 -9.99 11.82 -3.16
CA LEU A 132 -8.83 11.90 -2.26
C LEU A 132 -8.83 13.19 -1.42
N VAL A 133 -9.13 14.35 -2.01
CA VAL A 133 -9.07 15.63 -1.26
C VAL A 133 -10.24 15.81 -0.30
N THR A 134 -11.32 15.07 -0.48
CA THR A 134 -12.49 15.08 0.43
C THR A 134 -12.49 13.96 1.45
N ALA A 135 -11.59 12.98 1.32
CA ALA A 135 -11.44 11.89 2.28
C ALA A 135 -11.02 12.39 3.66
N GLU A 136 -11.43 11.63 4.69
CA GLU A 136 -10.91 11.81 6.04
C GLU A 136 -9.37 11.72 6.03
N ARG A 137 -8.70 12.54 6.83
CA ARG A 137 -7.25 12.72 6.76
C ARG A 137 -6.47 11.43 6.96
N GLY A 138 -6.85 10.60 7.93
CA GLY A 138 -6.25 9.29 8.16
C GLY A 138 -6.40 8.36 6.97
N VAL A 139 -7.61 8.24 6.44
CA VAL A 139 -7.93 7.44 5.24
C VAL A 139 -7.14 7.92 4.02
N LEU A 140 -7.02 9.24 3.83
CA LEU A 140 -6.18 9.82 2.79
C LEU A 140 -4.72 9.39 2.94
N LEU A 141 -4.16 9.47 4.15
CA LEU A 141 -2.76 9.08 4.39
C LEU A 141 -2.52 7.59 4.12
N VAL A 142 -3.51 6.73 4.39
CA VAL A 142 -3.47 5.30 4.00
C VAL A 142 -3.39 5.17 2.47
N ALA A 143 -4.24 5.88 1.72
CA ALA A 143 -4.21 5.85 0.25
C ALA A 143 -2.87 6.34 -0.33
N LEU A 144 -2.30 7.40 0.26
CA LEU A 144 -1.01 7.95 -0.16
C LEU A 144 0.15 7.00 0.16
N ALA A 145 0.13 6.37 1.33
CA ALA A 145 1.15 5.40 1.73
C ALA A 145 1.11 4.13 0.86
N GLU A 146 -0.08 3.63 0.58
CA GLU A 146 -0.32 2.52 -0.35
C GLU A 146 0.30 2.82 -1.71
N ARG A 147 -0.09 3.95 -2.31
CA ARG A 147 0.41 4.34 -3.62
C ARG A 147 1.92 4.56 -3.62
N LEU A 148 2.49 5.11 -2.53
CA LEU A 148 3.93 5.28 -2.40
C LEU A 148 4.69 3.95 -2.35
N ASP A 149 4.14 2.90 -1.72
CA ASP A 149 4.74 1.56 -1.79
C ASP A 149 4.72 1.00 -3.21
N GLN A 150 3.59 1.17 -3.90
CA GLN A 150 3.44 0.74 -5.30
C GLN A 150 4.46 1.42 -6.21
N TYR A 151 4.63 2.75 -6.08
CA TYR A 151 5.71 3.45 -6.76
C TYR A 151 7.06 2.86 -6.40
N ARG A 152 7.40 2.78 -5.12
CA ARG A 152 8.72 2.32 -4.68
C ARG A 152 9.13 0.97 -5.30
N HIS A 153 8.17 0.07 -5.52
CA HIS A 153 8.43 -1.30 -5.97
C HIS A 153 8.00 -1.61 -7.40
N ALA A 154 7.38 -0.68 -8.14
CA ALA A 154 6.87 -0.96 -9.49
C ALA A 154 7.94 -1.40 -10.50
N HIS A 155 9.23 -1.08 -10.31
CA HIS A 155 10.30 -1.62 -11.15
C HIS A 155 10.49 -3.15 -11.04
N LEU A 156 9.88 -3.79 -10.04
CA LEU A 156 9.93 -5.24 -9.83
C LEU A 156 8.75 -5.98 -10.44
N TRP A 157 7.66 -5.30 -10.78
CA TRP A 157 6.40 -5.95 -11.18
C TRP A 157 5.70 -5.27 -12.36
N ALA A 158 5.86 -3.96 -12.54
CA ALA A 158 5.16 -3.23 -13.59
C ALA A 158 5.78 -3.46 -14.97
N THR A 159 4.92 -3.63 -15.96
CA THR A 159 5.30 -3.47 -17.37
C THR A 159 5.69 -2.02 -17.66
N GLU A 160 6.37 -1.77 -18.78
CA GLU A 160 6.70 -0.40 -19.18
C GLU A 160 5.44 0.47 -19.35
N SER A 161 4.36 -0.10 -19.91
CA SER A 161 3.09 0.63 -20.07
C SER A 161 2.50 1.03 -18.72
N ARG A 162 2.41 0.09 -17.76
CA ARG A 162 1.90 0.38 -16.42
C ARG A 162 2.80 1.36 -15.68
N ALA A 163 4.11 1.30 -15.88
CA ALA A 163 5.05 2.26 -15.31
C ALA A 163 4.83 3.69 -15.84
N LYS A 164 4.48 3.84 -17.13
CA LYS A 164 4.11 5.14 -17.72
C LYS A 164 2.80 5.65 -17.13
N GLU A 165 1.79 4.81 -16.99
CA GLU A 165 0.52 5.17 -16.33
C GLU A 165 0.73 5.63 -14.90
N LEU A 166 1.52 4.88 -14.12
CA LEU A 166 1.88 5.24 -12.75
C LEU A 166 2.55 6.63 -12.72
N LEU A 167 3.46 6.95 -13.64
CA LEU A 167 4.06 8.29 -13.68
C LEU A 167 3.04 9.41 -13.94
N VAL A 168 2.04 9.17 -14.79
CA VAL A 168 0.96 10.12 -15.04
C VAL A 168 0.09 10.27 -13.79
N GLU A 169 -0.33 9.15 -13.18
CA GLU A 169 -1.07 9.14 -11.90
C GLU A 169 -0.32 9.95 -10.81
N GLY A 170 1.01 9.84 -10.79
CA GLY A 170 1.86 10.52 -9.81
C GLY A 170 1.86 12.02 -10.03
N ALA A 171 2.17 12.43 -11.26
CA ALA A 171 2.25 13.84 -11.62
C ALA A 171 0.90 14.57 -11.52
N GLU A 172 -0.20 13.91 -11.89
CA GLU A 172 -1.52 14.56 -12.02
C GLU A 172 -2.40 14.42 -10.79
N VAL A 173 -2.24 13.32 -10.02
CA VAL A 173 -3.11 13.02 -8.87
C VAL A 173 -2.32 13.03 -7.57
N TYR A 174 -1.43 12.06 -7.39
CA TYR A 174 -0.89 11.74 -6.07
C TYR A 174 0.17 12.74 -5.58
N GLY A 175 1.00 13.26 -6.48
CA GLY A 175 1.99 14.31 -6.20
C GLY A 175 1.32 15.58 -5.67
N PRO A 176 0.39 16.21 -6.43
CA PRO A 176 -0.33 17.40 -5.98
C PRO A 176 -1.12 17.18 -4.69
N VAL A 177 -1.75 16.01 -4.51
CA VAL A 177 -2.46 15.68 -3.26
C VAL A 177 -1.48 15.55 -2.09
N CYS A 178 -0.35 14.87 -2.25
CA CYS A 178 0.67 14.80 -1.22
C CYS A 178 1.18 16.19 -0.81
N GLU A 179 1.41 17.08 -1.77
CA GLU A 179 1.93 18.43 -1.52
C GLU A 179 1.00 19.26 -0.64
N ARG A 180 -0.32 19.11 -0.80
CA ARG A 180 -1.32 19.78 0.02
C ARG A 180 -1.52 19.12 1.38
N SER A 181 -1.30 17.81 1.49
CA SER A 181 -1.74 17.02 2.64
C SER A 181 -0.63 16.61 3.61
N HIS A 182 0.59 16.33 3.11
CA HIS A 182 1.69 15.85 3.95
C HIS A 182 3.09 16.10 3.33
N PRO A 183 3.92 16.99 3.92
CA PRO A 183 5.18 17.43 3.30
C PRO A 183 6.22 16.31 3.13
N ARG A 184 6.32 15.39 4.10
CA ARG A 184 7.26 14.27 4.05
C ARG A 184 6.89 13.24 2.98
N LEU A 185 5.62 12.82 2.90
CA LEU A 185 5.13 11.96 1.82
C LEU A 185 5.29 12.64 0.46
N ALA A 186 5.05 13.94 0.34
CA ALA A 186 5.30 14.68 -0.90
C ALA A 186 6.77 14.62 -1.33
N ALA A 187 7.70 14.78 -0.39
CA ALA A 187 9.13 14.65 -0.67
C ALA A 187 9.50 13.23 -1.13
N ARG A 188 8.91 12.19 -0.52
CA ARG A 188 9.11 10.80 -0.92
C ARG A 188 8.51 10.50 -2.30
N MET A 189 7.31 11.00 -2.58
CA MET A 189 6.64 10.85 -3.87
C MET A 189 7.48 11.43 -5.00
N ARG A 190 7.90 12.71 -4.88
CA ARG A 190 8.78 13.37 -5.85
C ARG A 190 10.12 12.65 -6.03
N HIS A 191 10.65 12.03 -4.98
CA HIS A 191 11.86 11.22 -5.10
C HIS A 191 11.62 10.01 -5.99
N TRP A 192 10.58 9.22 -5.72
CA TRP A 192 10.30 8.00 -6.48
C TRP A 192 9.84 8.29 -7.90
N GLU A 193 9.03 9.31 -8.15
CA GLU A 193 8.69 9.74 -9.52
C GLU A 193 9.92 10.08 -10.36
N ARG A 194 10.89 10.80 -9.80
CA ARG A 194 12.17 11.08 -10.49
C ARG A 194 12.95 9.80 -10.75
N THR A 195 12.96 8.85 -9.82
CA THR A 195 13.60 7.55 -10.00
C THR A 195 12.93 6.75 -11.12
N PHE A 196 11.60 6.75 -11.20
CA PHE A 196 10.83 6.08 -12.25
C PHE A 196 11.11 6.67 -13.62
N ARG A 197 11.05 8.00 -13.73
CA ARG A 197 11.32 8.71 -14.98
C ARG A 197 12.71 8.36 -15.53
N ARG A 198 13.74 8.39 -14.67
CA ARG A 198 15.10 8.01 -15.07
C ARG A 198 15.22 6.55 -15.51
N ARG A 199 14.44 5.63 -14.93
CA ARG A 199 14.44 4.22 -15.34
C ARG A 199 13.82 4.05 -16.73
N LEU A 200 12.69 4.69 -17.00
CA LEU A 200 12.07 4.68 -18.32
C LEU A 200 13.01 5.28 -19.39
N GLU A 201 13.65 6.41 -19.09
CA GLU A 201 14.61 7.08 -20.00
C GLU A 201 15.82 6.20 -20.35
N ARG A 202 16.22 5.27 -19.46
CA ARG A 202 17.38 4.38 -19.64
C ARG A 202 17.03 3.03 -20.27
N GLY A 203 15.76 2.80 -20.60
CA GLY A 203 15.25 1.50 -21.01
C GLY A 203 14.66 0.75 -19.80
N TRP A 204 13.35 0.54 -19.83
CA TRP A 204 12.63 -0.17 -18.77
C TRP A 204 12.90 -1.67 -18.84
N VAL A 205 13.64 -2.19 -17.87
CA VAL A 205 13.83 -3.63 -17.70
C VAL A 205 13.11 -4.04 -16.43
N ASN A 206 12.04 -4.82 -16.59
CA ASN A 206 11.36 -5.45 -15.46
C ASN A 206 12.18 -6.67 -15.01
N SER A 207 12.58 -6.71 -13.74
CA SER A 207 13.32 -7.84 -13.17
C SER A 207 12.51 -9.15 -13.20
N ALA A 208 11.17 -9.08 -13.29
CA ALA A 208 10.31 -10.25 -13.41
C ALA A 208 10.08 -10.76 -14.85
N VAL A 209 10.51 -10.00 -15.88
CA VAL A 209 10.31 -10.35 -17.32
C VAL A 209 11.63 -10.78 -17.97
N SER A 210 12.68 -10.99 -17.19
CA SER A 210 13.99 -11.41 -17.71
C SER A 210 14.09 -12.93 -17.97
N ASP A 211 13.07 -13.71 -17.63
CA ASP A 211 13.00 -15.16 -17.85
C ASP A 211 11.81 -15.55 -18.74
N VAL A 212 11.76 -15.03 -19.96
CA VAL A 212 11.19 -15.78 -21.09
C VAL A 212 12.04 -15.44 -22.32
N SER A 213 12.74 -16.47 -22.81
CA SER A 213 13.51 -16.47 -24.06
C SER A 213 12.66 -16.21 -25.30
#